data_AF-A0A852HH77-F1
#
_entry.id   AF-A0A852HH77-F1
#
_cell.length_a   1.000
_cell.length_b   1.000
_cell.length_c   1.000
_cell.angle_alpha   90.00
_cell.angle_beta   90.00
_cell.angle_gamma   90.00
#
_symmetry.space_group_name_H-M   'P 1'
#
loop_
_entity.id
_entity.type
_entity.pdbx_description
1 polymer ?
#
loop_
_entity_poly.entity_id
_entity_poly.type
_entity_poly.pdbx_seq_one_letter_code
_entity_poly.pdbx_strand_id
1 'polypeptide(L)'
;MSPGLSRHCPQCPNVPDVPSVPTVPNVPDVPDVPDVPRFVTGLLALFYPSDAAVQEDPELQAWVGEIFHRGFLGRRRSGGHGGHG
;
A
#
# COMPACT_ATOMS: atom_id res chain seq x y z
N MET A 1 -32.57 44.20 -68.79
CA MET A 1 -33.71 44.05 -67.85
C MET A 1 -33.53 42.76 -67.08
N SER A 2 -33.34 42.85 -65.76
CA SER A 2 -33.94 42.01 -64.70
C SER A 2 -33.11 42.06 -63.41
N PRO A 3 -33.77 42.00 -62.24
CA PRO A 3 -33.45 42.87 -61.12
C PRO A 3 -32.63 42.18 -60.03
N GLY A 4 -31.92 42.99 -59.24
CA GLY A 4 -31.25 42.55 -58.03
C GLY A 4 -32.25 42.04 -57.00
N LEU A 5 -32.25 40.74 -56.77
CA LEU A 5 -32.88 40.15 -55.59
C LEU A 5 -31.89 40.27 -54.44
N SER A 6 -32.08 41.33 -53.63
CA SER A 6 -31.45 41.46 -52.32
C SER A 6 -31.85 40.26 -51.46
N ARG A 7 -30.98 39.25 -51.38
CA ARG A 7 -31.13 38.16 -50.40
C ARG A 7 -30.72 38.73 -49.05
N HIS A 8 -31.67 39.32 -48.33
CA HIS A 8 -31.53 39.51 -46.91
C HIS A 8 -31.55 38.13 -46.23
N CYS A 9 -30.37 37.53 -46.05
CA CYS A 9 -30.20 36.51 -45.03
C CYS A 9 -30.30 37.22 -43.66
N PRO A 10 -31.21 36.81 -42.76
CA PRO A 10 -31.17 37.30 -41.39
C PRO A 10 -29.80 36.94 -40.82
N GLN A 11 -29.15 37.90 -40.15
CA GLN A 11 -27.87 37.66 -39.50
C GLN A 11 -28.00 36.45 -38.58
N CYS A 12 -27.06 35.52 -38.67
CA CYS A 12 -27.02 34.37 -37.79
C CYS A 12 -27.05 34.86 -36.33
N PRO A 13 -27.89 34.28 -35.44
CA PRO A 13 -27.87 34.62 -34.03
C PRO A 13 -26.47 34.37 -33.48
N ASN A 14 -25.96 35.29 -32.65
CA ASN A 14 -24.64 35.14 -32.06
C ASN A 14 -24.61 33.89 -31.16
N VAL A 15 -23.58 33.06 -31.28
CA VAL A 15 -23.44 31.85 -30.45
C VAL A 15 -23.05 32.27 -29.04
N PRO A 16 -23.71 31.76 -27.98
CA PRO A 16 -23.33 32.06 -26.60
C PRO A 16 -21.89 31.61 -26.31
N ASP A 17 -21.15 32.41 -25.55
CA ASP A 17 -19.82 32.02 -25.09
C ASP A 17 -19.88 30.77 -24.21
N VAL A 18 -18.89 29.89 -24.36
CA VAL A 18 -18.75 28.68 -23.53
C VAL A 18 -18.26 29.08 -22.14
N PRO A 19 -18.89 28.61 -21.05
CA PRO A 19 -18.43 28.89 -19.70
C PRO A 19 -17.04 28.28 -19.48
N SER A 20 -16.21 28.98 -18.71
CA SER A 20 -14.87 28.50 -18.37
C SER A 20 -14.94 27.19 -17.55
N VAL A 21 -14.07 26.25 -17.88
CA VAL A 21 -13.96 24.95 -17.17
C VAL A 21 -13.42 25.22 -15.75
N PRO A 22 -14.04 24.65 -14.70
CA PRO A 22 -13.54 24.77 -13.35
C PRO A 22 -12.16 24.09 -13.21
N THR A 23 -11.30 24.65 -12.36
CA THR A 23 -9.98 24.08 -12.10
C THR A 23 -10.10 22.73 -11.38
N VAL A 24 -9.34 21.73 -11.83
CA VAL A 24 -9.28 20.43 -11.18
C VAL A 24 -8.53 20.57 -9.85
N PRO A 25 -9.10 20.12 -8.72
CA PRO A 25 -8.42 20.15 -7.43
C PRO A 25 -7.20 19.22 -7.43
N ASN A 26 -6.18 19.58 -6.64
CA ASN A 26 -5.00 18.75 -6.50
C ASN A 26 -5.33 17.41 -5.82
N VAL A 27 -4.79 16.31 -6.33
CA VAL A 27 -4.90 15.00 -5.69
C VAL A 27 -3.90 14.95 -4.52
N PRO A 28 -4.31 14.52 -3.31
CA PRO A 28 -3.38 14.33 -2.20
C PRO A 28 -2.31 13.29 -2.52
N ASP A 29 -1.13 13.44 -1.90
CA ASP A 29 -0.07 12.44 -1.97
C ASP A 29 -0.48 11.14 -1.27
N VAL A 30 0.02 10.01 -1.79
CA VAL A 30 -0.16 8.70 -1.16
C VAL A 30 0.84 8.58 0.00
N PRO A 31 0.39 8.20 1.21
CA PRO A 31 1.29 8.02 2.35
C PRO A 31 2.25 6.84 2.15
N ASP A 32 3.43 6.92 2.76
CA ASP A 32 4.41 5.84 2.77
C ASP A 32 3.91 4.62 3.56
N VAL A 33 4.20 3.42 3.04
CA VAL A 33 3.91 2.15 3.70
C VAL A 33 5.04 1.82 4.67
N PRO A 34 4.76 1.43 5.93
CA PRO A 34 5.81 1.06 6.88
C PRO A 34 6.55 -0.20 6.43
N ASP A 35 7.87 -0.22 6.66
CA ASP A 35 8.67 -1.42 6.44
C ASP A 35 8.23 -2.57 7.37
N VAL A 36 8.42 -3.80 6.88
CA VAL A 36 8.03 -5.03 7.60
C VAL A 36 8.50 -5.07 9.06
N PRO A 37 9.77 -4.75 9.40
CA PRO A 37 10.22 -4.79 10.80
C PRO A 37 9.45 -3.83 11.70
N ARG A 38 9.12 -2.64 11.19
CA ARG A 38 8.35 -1.63 11.95
C ARG A 38 6.93 -2.10 12.20
N PHE A 39 6.30 -2.69 11.18
CA PHE A 39 4.95 -3.24 11.30
C PHE A 39 4.90 -4.38 12.32
N VAL A 40 5.81 -5.36 12.21
CA VAL A 40 5.86 -6.52 13.13
C VAL A 40 6.14 -6.07 14.56
N THR A 41 7.04 -5.10 14.76
CA THR A 41 7.32 -4.55 16.10
C THR A 41 6.08 -3.95 16.76
N GLY A 42 5.29 -3.17 16.01
CA GLY A 42 4.04 -2.59 16.54
C GLY A 42 3.01 -3.66 16.89
N LEU A 43 2.93 -4.72 16.08
CA LEU A 43 2.07 -5.87 16.35
C LEU A 43 2.51 -6.60 17.63
N LEU A 44 3.79 -6.92 17.76
CA LEU A 44 4.33 -7.59 18.94
C LEU A 44 4.11 -6.75 20.20
N ALA A 45 4.30 -5.43 20.13
CA ALA A 45 4.06 -4.54 21.27
C ALA A 45 2.59 -4.53 21.74
N LEU A 46 1.62 -4.82 20.86
CA LEU A 46 0.21 -4.88 21.19
C LEU A 46 -0.18 -6.18 21.91
N PHE A 47 0.42 -7.30 21.52
CA PHE A 47 0.04 -8.64 22.01
C PHE A 47 1.02 -9.22 23.04
N TYR A 48 2.28 -8.80 23.02
CA TYR A 48 3.36 -9.28 23.88
C TYR A 48 4.05 -8.08 24.56
N PRO A 49 3.55 -7.63 25.74
CA PRO A 49 4.07 -6.44 26.41
C PRO A 49 5.47 -6.62 27.00
N SER A 50 5.98 -7.85 27.05
CA SER A 50 7.33 -8.17 27.52
C SER A 50 7.86 -9.45 26.90
N ASP A 51 9.17 -9.64 26.95
CA ASP A 51 9.84 -10.86 26.50
C ASP A 51 9.35 -12.10 27.30
N ALA A 52 8.95 -11.92 28.56
CA ALA A 52 8.38 -12.99 29.37
C ALA A 52 7.06 -13.51 28.76
N ALA A 53 6.19 -12.62 28.26
CA ALA A 53 4.95 -13.02 27.61
C ALA A 53 5.20 -13.85 26.34
N VAL A 54 6.30 -13.58 25.62
CA VAL A 54 6.72 -14.37 24.45
C VAL A 54 7.25 -15.74 24.87
N GLN A 55 8.02 -15.80 25.97
CA GLN A 55 8.60 -17.03 26.50
C GLN A 55 7.54 -17.97 27.09
N GLU A 56 6.53 -17.40 27.73
CA GLU A 56 5.48 -18.14 28.43
C GLU A 56 4.39 -18.70 27.49
N ASP A 57 4.36 -18.28 26.22
CA ASP A 57 3.39 -18.75 25.23
C ASP A 57 3.76 -20.15 24.69
N PRO A 58 3.08 -21.23 25.13
CA PRO A 58 3.45 -22.59 24.75
C PRO A 58 3.14 -22.88 23.29
N GLU A 59 2.13 -22.23 22.69
CA GLU A 59 1.78 -22.43 21.28
C GLU A 59 2.83 -21.81 20.37
N LEU A 60 3.28 -20.60 20.71
CA LEU A 60 4.35 -19.93 19.99
C LEU A 60 5.66 -20.74 20.05
N GLN A 61 6.03 -21.24 21.25
CA GLN A 61 7.23 -22.07 21.39
C GLN A 61 7.12 -23.40 20.65
N ALA A 62 5.94 -24.04 20.67
CA ALA A 62 5.69 -25.27 19.91
C ALA A 62 5.82 -25.03 18.40
N TRP A 63 5.28 -23.91 17.89
CA TRP A 63 5.39 -23.52 16.50
C TRP A 63 6.83 -23.24 16.07
N VAL A 64 7.58 -22.45 16.85
CA VAL A 64 9.02 -22.21 16.61
C VAL A 64 9.79 -23.53 16.61
N GLY A 65 9.52 -24.40 17.59
CA GLY A 65 10.09 -25.74 17.66
C GLY A 65 9.78 -26.56 16.41
N GLU A 66 8.56 -26.53 15.90
CA GLU A 66 8.18 -27.22 14.67
C GLU A 66 8.96 -26.73 13.46
N ILE A 67 9.20 -25.43 13.32
CA ILE A 67 10.03 -24.87 12.24
C ILE A 67 11.46 -25.43 12.31
N PHE A 68 12.07 -25.45 13.50
CA PHE A 68 13.43 -25.97 13.65
C PHE A 68 13.51 -27.48 13.39
N HIS A 69 12.52 -28.25 13.83
CA HIS A 69 12.52 -29.68 13.60
C HIS A 69 12.16 -30.00 12.14
N ARG A 70 11.08 -29.46 11.59
CA ARG A 70 10.61 -29.84 10.24
C ARG A 70 11.31 -29.08 9.12
N GLY A 71 11.67 -27.81 9.35
CA GLY A 71 12.32 -26.95 8.37
C GLY A 71 13.85 -27.15 8.27
N PHE A 72 14.53 -27.42 9.39
CA PHE A 72 16.01 -27.53 9.41
C PHE A 72 16.57 -28.96 9.51
N LEU A 73 15.76 -30.02 9.69
CA LEU A 73 16.23 -31.42 9.62
C LEU A 73 16.72 -31.86 8.23
N GLY A 74 16.51 -31.05 7.18
CA GLY A 74 17.18 -31.22 5.88
C GLY A 74 18.66 -30.82 5.87
N ARG A 75 19.18 -30.15 6.92
CA ARG A 75 20.59 -29.75 7.02
C ARG A 75 21.08 -29.80 8.47
N ARG A 76 21.49 -30.99 8.92
CA ARG A 76 22.10 -31.29 10.23
C ARG A 76 23.35 -30.48 10.64
N ARG A 77 23.73 -29.39 9.97
CA ARG A 77 24.90 -28.56 10.31
C ARG A 77 24.74 -27.11 9.82
N SER A 78 23.80 -26.36 10.38
CA SER A 78 23.76 -24.90 10.14
C SER A 78 23.51 -24.14 11.44
N GLY A 79 24.57 -24.00 12.24
CA GLY A 79 24.59 -23.15 13.43
C GLY A 79 25.49 -23.73 14.51
N GLY A 80 26.70 -23.21 14.64
CA GLY A 80 27.79 -23.81 15.41
C GLY A 80 27.68 -23.66 16.93
N HIS A 81 28.06 -24.72 17.63
CA HIS A 81 28.72 -24.64 18.93
C HIS A 81 29.71 -25.80 19.01
N GLY A 82 30.99 -25.50 18.74
CA GLY A 82 32.12 -26.36 19.08
C GLY A 82 32.66 -25.96 20.46
N GLY A 83 33.01 -26.94 21.27
CA GLY A 83 33.32 -26.81 22.71
C GLY A 83 32.13 -27.34 23.51
N HIS A 84 32.20 -28.45 24.22
CA HIS A 84 33.23 -28.84 25.19
C HIS A 84 33.44 -30.36 25.24
N GLY A 85 34.68 -30.75 25.53
CA GLY A 85 35.13 -32.12 25.77
C GLY A 85 36.66 -32.14 25.82
#